data_AF-A0A9C7VYR2-F1
#
_entry.id   AF-A0A9C7VYR2-F1
#
_cell.length_a   1.000
_cell.length_b   1.000
_cell.length_c   1.000
_cell.angle_alpha   90.00
_cell.angle_beta   90.00
_cell.angle_gamma   90.00
#
_symmetry.space_group_name_H-M   'P 1'
#
loop_
_entity.id
_entity.type
_entity.pdbx_description
1 polymer ?
#
loop_
_entity_poly.entity_id
_entity_poly.type
_entity_poly.pdbx_seq_one_letter_code
_entity_poly.pdbx_strand_id
1 'polypeptide(L)'
;MSIVGLALKLSYLMSRYRLGFLPLSYLPAALALASGVAARAGLLEMGHALLAVALCAILTSILLLARQQGYIVFHQGKEEATPEFTPLVPDEKVLLRATGHFEVSGMRRYFVEIIAAFSTLETREHVVMGWIPPSRFLLLASWPKAEVGMWYIFFKPEAIREIAVGEVHFGLRARPALRISYRNKGGQETLYLSFDDTLQRQRVLEDLRRDAPYLA
;
A
#
# COMPACT_ATOMS: atom_id res chain seq x y z
N MET A 1 13.44 13.63 1.31
CA MET A 1 12.18 13.32 2.04
C MET A 1 11.02 13.54 1.08
N SER A 2 10.09 12.57 0.97
CA SER A 2 8.96 12.69 0.03
C SER A 2 7.71 13.23 0.73
N ILE A 3 7.34 14.49 0.47
CA ILE A 3 6.10 15.10 0.97
C ILE A 3 4.88 14.35 0.40
N VAL A 4 4.95 14.00 -0.89
CA VAL A 4 3.91 13.22 -1.58
C VAL A 4 3.72 11.87 -0.88
N GLY A 5 4.82 11.15 -0.60
CA GLY A 5 4.75 9.87 0.11
C GLY A 5 4.10 10.00 1.48
N LEU A 6 4.40 11.07 2.23
CA LEU A 6 3.75 11.33 3.52
C LEU A 6 2.25 11.56 3.37
N ALA A 7 1.83 12.37 2.40
CA ALA A 7 0.42 12.63 2.12
C ALA A 7 -0.33 11.34 1.74
N LEU A 8 0.26 10.48 0.91
CA LEU A 8 -0.29 9.18 0.54
C LEU A 8 -0.45 8.27 1.76
N LYS A 9 0.58 8.19 2.62
CA LYS A 9 0.55 7.40 3.84
C LYS A 9 -0.52 7.87 4.81
N LEU A 10 -0.60 9.18 5.07
CA LEU A 10 -1.66 9.73 5.94
C LEU A 10 -3.04 9.48 5.35
N SER A 11 -3.20 9.65 4.04
CA SER A 11 -4.47 9.38 3.34
C SER A 11 -4.90 7.93 3.47
N TYR A 12 -3.96 6.99 3.35
CA TYR A 12 -4.22 5.56 3.55
C TYR A 12 -4.62 5.25 4.99
N LEU A 13 -3.89 5.78 5.98
CA LEU A 13 -4.24 5.57 7.38
C LEU A 13 -5.62 6.14 7.70
N MET A 14 -5.93 7.37 7.25
CA MET A 14 -7.25 7.97 7.45
C MET A 14 -8.38 7.19 6.78
N SER A 15 -8.15 6.58 5.62
CA SER A 15 -9.17 5.75 4.96
C SER A 15 -9.43 4.43 5.66
N ARG A 16 -8.46 3.93 6.44
CA ARG A 16 -8.54 2.62 7.11
C ARG A 16 -9.03 2.71 8.54
N TYR A 17 -8.49 3.65 9.32
CA TYR A 17 -8.83 3.80 10.72
C TYR A 17 -10.27 4.29 10.87
N ARG A 18 -10.99 3.70 11.83
CA ARG A 18 -12.39 4.03 12.12
C ARG A 18 -12.53 4.57 13.52
N LEU A 19 -13.34 5.63 13.64
CA LEU A 19 -13.83 6.15 14.91
C LEU A 19 -15.24 5.59 15.12
N GLY A 20 -15.33 4.51 15.91
CA GLY A 20 -16.55 3.70 16.00
C GLY A 20 -16.91 3.11 14.63
N PHE A 21 -18.03 3.53 14.06
CA PHE A 21 -18.49 3.08 12.74
C PHE A 21 -18.01 3.98 11.58
N LEU A 22 -17.52 5.19 11.87
CA LEU A 22 -17.18 6.17 10.83
C LEU A 22 -15.69 6.10 10.45
N PRO A 23 -15.34 5.87 9.17
CA PRO A 23 -13.96 6.02 8.70
C PRO A 23 -13.45 7.44 8.85
N LEU A 24 -12.19 7.60 9.28
CA LEU A 24 -11.57 8.91 9.49
C LEU A 24 -11.48 9.75 8.20
N SER A 25 -11.50 9.12 7.03
CA SER A 25 -11.53 9.83 5.75
C SER A 25 -12.75 10.73 5.56
N TYR A 26 -13.84 10.51 6.29
CA TYR A 26 -15.04 11.36 6.21
C TYR A 26 -14.99 12.56 7.17
N LEU A 27 -13.97 12.64 8.04
CA LEU A 27 -13.87 13.69 9.04
C LEU A 27 -13.77 15.10 8.43
N PRO A 28 -12.98 15.35 7.35
CA PRO A 28 -12.98 16.66 6.70
C PRO A 28 -14.37 17.06 6.15
N ALA A 29 -15.10 16.13 5.53
CA ALA A 29 -16.44 16.39 5.03
C ALA A 29 -17.44 16.69 6.17
N ALA A 30 -17.35 15.95 7.28
CA ALA A 30 -18.18 16.20 8.46
C ALA A 30 -17.89 17.57 9.08
N LEU A 31 -16.62 17.99 9.15
CA LEU A 31 -16.23 19.31 9.64
C LEU A 31 -16.70 20.44 8.71
N ALA A 32 -16.66 20.23 7.39
CA ALA A 32 -17.21 21.18 6.43
C ALA A 32 -18.71 21.40 6.65
N LEU A 33 -19.47 20.32 6.81
CA LEU A 33 -20.91 20.38 7.10
C LEU A 33 -21.18 21.09 8.44
N ALA A 34 -20.44 20.72 9.50
CA ALA A 34 -20.58 21.35 10.82
C ALA A 34 -20.29 22.85 10.77
N SER A 35 -19.27 23.26 10.00
CA SER A 35 -18.92 24.68 9.82
C SER A 35 -20.03 25.46 9.12
N GLY A 36 -20.66 24.87 8.10
CA GLY A 36 -21.80 25.48 7.41
C GLY A 36 -23.03 25.61 8.31
N VAL A 37 -23.32 24.59 9.13
CA VAL A 37 -24.41 24.64 10.12
C VAL A 37 -24.14 25.68 11.20
N ALA A 38 -22.92 25.75 11.72
CA ALA A 38 -22.53 26.73 12.74
C ALA A 38 -22.66 28.18 12.22
N ALA A 39 -22.27 28.43 10.96
CA ALA A 39 -22.44 29.73 10.33
C ALA A 39 -23.91 30.12 10.20
N ARG A 40 -24.75 29.17 9.76
CA ARG A 40 -26.20 29.38 9.65
C ARG A 40 -26.87 29.61 11.01
N ALA A 41 -26.35 29.01 12.07
CA ALA A 41 -26.80 29.22 13.44
C ALA A 41 -26.25 30.51 14.09
N GLY A 42 -25.41 31.27 13.37
CA GLY A 42 -24.78 32.48 13.90
C GLY A 42 -23.67 32.23 14.93
N LEU A 43 -23.21 30.99 15.08
CA LEU A 43 -22.14 30.60 16.02
C LEU A 43 -20.74 30.86 15.44
N LEU A 44 -20.63 31.02 14.12
CA LEU A 44 -19.39 31.23 13.41
C LEU A 44 -19.58 32.32 12.35
N GLU A 45 -18.63 33.25 12.24
CA GLU A 45 -18.69 34.25 11.17
C GLU A 45 -18.56 33.61 9.79
N MET A 46 -19.25 34.18 8.81
CA MET A 46 -19.31 33.64 7.45
C MET A 46 -17.91 33.48 6.81
N GLY A 47 -17.00 34.43 7.04
CA GLY A 47 -15.63 34.35 6.51
C GLY A 47 -14.85 33.15 7.05
N HIS A 48 -14.90 32.93 8.37
CA HIS A 48 -14.27 31.78 9.02
C HIS A 48 -14.89 30.45 8.56
N ALA A 49 -16.21 30.42 8.38
CA ALA A 49 -16.92 29.25 7.88
C ALA A 49 -16.52 28.90 6.43
N LEU A 50 -16.45 29.89 5.54
CA LEU A 50 -16.03 29.69 4.16
C LEU A 50 -14.59 29.19 4.07
N LEU A 51 -13.67 29.74 4.88
CA LEU A 51 -12.29 29.27 4.95
C LEU A 51 -12.21 27.83 5.45
N ALA A 52 -12.95 27.47 6.50
CA ALA A 52 -13.01 26.11 7.02
C ALA A 52 -13.54 25.12 5.97
N VAL A 53 -14.62 25.47 5.27
CA VAL A 53 -15.19 24.65 4.19
C VAL A 53 -14.20 24.48 3.05
N ALA A 54 -13.52 25.55 2.61
CA ALA A 54 -12.53 25.50 1.55
C ALA A 54 -11.36 24.57 1.92
N LEU A 55 -10.81 24.70 3.13
CA LEU A 55 -9.74 23.82 3.61
C LEU A 55 -10.19 22.35 3.67
N CYS A 56 -11.40 22.08 4.17
CA CYS A 56 -11.93 20.72 4.22
C CYS A 56 -12.18 20.13 2.82
N ALA A 57 -12.61 20.94 1.85
CA ALA A 57 -12.79 20.52 0.47
C ALA A 57 -11.45 20.17 -0.20
N ILE A 58 -10.39 20.96 0.07
CA ILE A 58 -9.02 20.66 -0.38
C ILE A 58 -8.54 19.34 0.22
N LEU A 59 -8.66 19.16 1.55
CA LEU A 59 -8.27 17.92 2.22
C LEU A 59 -9.03 16.70 1.68
N THR A 60 -10.34 16.83 1.47
CA THR A 60 -11.16 15.75 0.89
C THR A 60 -10.69 15.41 -0.52
N SER A 61 -10.38 16.42 -1.34
CA SER A 61 -9.83 16.22 -2.69
C SER A 61 -8.50 15.47 -2.66
N ILE A 62 -7.59 15.83 -1.75
CA ILE A 62 -6.31 15.12 -1.57
C ILE A 62 -6.55 13.65 -1.21
N LEU A 63 -7.48 13.36 -0.29
CA LEU A 63 -7.81 11.98 0.10
C LEU A 63 -8.40 11.16 -1.07
N LEU A 64 -9.24 11.78 -1.90
CA LEU A 64 -9.85 11.15 -3.06
C LEU A 64 -8.82 10.88 -4.17
N LEU A 65 -7.95 11.84 -4.45
CA LEU A 65 -6.87 11.68 -5.42
C LEU A 65 -5.89 10.59 -4.98
N ALA A 66 -5.51 10.56 -3.69
CA ALA A 66 -4.68 9.50 -3.14
C ALA A 66 -5.34 8.13 -3.26
N ARG A 67 -6.66 8.03 -3.06
CA ARG A 67 -7.42 6.80 -3.24
C ARG A 67 -7.42 6.32 -4.70
N GLN A 68 -7.59 7.23 -5.65
CA GLN A 68 -7.55 6.90 -7.08
C GLN A 68 -6.17 6.37 -7.52
N GLN A 69 -5.10 6.82 -6.87
CA GLN A 69 -3.73 6.34 -7.10
C GLN A 69 -3.40 5.05 -6.32
N GLY A 70 -4.34 4.45 -5.59
CA GLY A 70 -4.05 3.29 -4.75
C GLY A 70 -3.15 3.61 -3.55
N TYR A 71 -3.05 4.88 -3.16
CA TYR A 71 -2.22 5.38 -2.06
C TYR A 71 -0.72 5.10 -2.18
N ILE A 72 -0.22 4.83 -3.38
CA ILE A 72 1.19 4.53 -3.64
C ILE A 72 1.62 5.15 -4.96
N VAL A 73 2.86 5.64 -5.01
CA VAL A 73 3.49 6.07 -6.26
C VAL A 73 4.71 5.22 -6.50
N PHE A 74 4.79 4.63 -7.69
CA PHE A 74 5.94 3.85 -8.15
C PHE A 74 6.66 4.62 -9.25
N HIS A 75 7.95 4.86 -9.07
CA HIS A 75 8.81 5.40 -10.10
C HIS A 75 9.71 4.29 -10.63
N GLN A 76 9.58 4.00 -11.93
CA GLN A 76 10.45 3.03 -12.58
C GLN A 76 11.88 3.57 -12.61
N GLY A 77 12.80 2.76 -12.08
CA GLY A 77 14.22 3.09 -12.00
C GLY A 77 15.01 2.37 -13.08
N LYS A 78 16.30 2.69 -13.16
CA LYS A 78 17.24 1.87 -13.92
C LYS A 78 17.69 0.70 -13.05
N GLU A 79 17.83 -0.45 -13.69
CA GLU A 79 18.46 -1.59 -13.05
C GLU A 79 19.97 -1.34 -12.96
N GLU A 80 20.52 -1.57 -11.78
CA GLU A 80 21.95 -1.48 -11.53
C GLU A 80 22.57 -2.88 -11.64
N ALA A 81 23.65 -3.00 -12.40
CA ALA A 81 24.42 -4.24 -12.47
C ALA A 81 25.00 -4.53 -11.09
N THR A 82 24.52 -5.60 -10.46
CA THR A 82 24.86 -5.98 -9.08
C THR A 82 25.59 -7.34 -9.12
N PRO A 83 26.60 -7.60 -8.26
CA PRO A 83 27.42 -8.81 -8.30
C PRO A 83 26.65 -10.12 -8.04
N GLU A 84 27.35 -11.24 -8.20
CA GLU A 84 26.86 -12.60 -7.95
C GLU A 84 26.05 -12.70 -6.64
N PHE A 85 24.90 -13.35 -6.73
CA PHE A 85 23.93 -13.48 -5.66
C PHE A 85 23.71 -14.95 -5.32
N THR A 86 23.42 -15.22 -4.05
CA THR A 86 22.96 -16.54 -3.64
C THR A 86 21.47 -16.67 -3.96
N PRO A 87 21.07 -17.65 -4.78
CA PRO A 87 19.67 -17.93 -5.05
C PRO A 87 18.88 -18.17 -3.76
N LEU A 88 17.60 -17.81 -3.78
CA LEU A 88 16.70 -18.12 -2.68
C LEU A 88 16.51 -19.63 -2.55
N VAL A 89 16.68 -20.13 -1.34
CA VAL A 89 16.34 -21.53 -1.02
C VAL A 89 14.81 -21.63 -0.93
N PRO A 90 14.18 -22.74 -1.37
CA PRO A 90 12.77 -22.96 -1.12
C PRO A 90 12.41 -22.76 0.37
N ASP A 91 11.26 -22.15 0.63
CA ASP A 91 10.77 -21.76 1.96
C ASP A 91 11.64 -20.74 2.73
N GLU A 92 12.72 -20.22 2.13
CA GLU A 92 13.45 -19.07 2.67
C GLU A 92 12.51 -17.86 2.68
N LYS A 93 12.44 -17.18 3.83
CA LYS A 93 11.58 -16.00 4.02
C LYS A 93 12.40 -14.73 3.92
N VAL A 94 12.13 -13.93 2.90
CA VAL A 94 12.69 -12.59 2.75
C VAL A 94 11.71 -11.59 3.34
N LEU A 95 12.11 -10.92 4.41
CA LEU A 95 11.31 -9.84 5.00
C LEU A 95 11.32 -8.63 4.08
N LEU A 96 10.13 -8.12 3.79
CA LEU A 96 9.91 -6.98 2.91
C LEU A 96 8.61 -6.25 3.29
N ARG A 97 8.22 -5.28 2.48
CA ARG A 97 6.87 -4.69 2.54
C ARG A 97 6.16 -4.95 1.24
N ALA A 98 4.85 -5.13 1.33
CA ALA A 98 4.05 -5.45 0.15
C ALA A 98 2.79 -4.59 0.06
N THR A 99 2.44 -4.25 -1.18
CA THR A 99 1.22 -3.53 -1.57
C THR A 99 0.50 -4.31 -2.65
N GLY A 100 -0.79 -4.53 -2.48
CA GLY A 100 -1.58 -5.30 -3.44
C GLY A 100 -2.90 -5.79 -2.84
N HIS A 101 -3.61 -6.60 -3.60
CA HIS A 101 -4.80 -7.29 -3.11
C HIS A 101 -4.39 -8.60 -2.44
N PHE A 102 -4.57 -8.66 -1.12
CA PHE A 102 -4.37 -9.87 -0.34
C PHE A 102 -5.69 -10.59 -0.10
N GLU A 103 -5.59 -11.89 0.08
CA GLU A 103 -6.72 -12.77 0.33
C GLU A 103 -6.47 -13.66 1.56
N VAL A 104 -7.52 -13.86 2.35
CA VAL A 104 -7.55 -14.85 3.45
C VAL A 104 -8.98 -15.31 3.67
N SER A 105 -9.21 -16.62 3.75
CA SER A 105 -10.53 -17.21 4.05
C SER A 105 -11.69 -16.63 3.22
N GLY A 106 -11.46 -16.40 1.92
CA GLY A 106 -12.46 -15.83 1.00
C GLY A 106 -12.67 -14.31 1.10
N MET A 107 -12.01 -13.64 2.06
CA MET A 107 -11.96 -12.18 2.11
C MET A 107 -10.83 -11.67 1.24
N ARG A 108 -11.09 -10.61 0.47
CA ARG A 108 -10.10 -9.93 -0.37
C ARG A 108 -10.00 -8.47 0.02
N ARG A 109 -8.79 -7.98 0.28
CA ARG A 109 -8.54 -6.60 0.70
C ARG A 109 -7.27 -6.04 0.08
N TYR A 110 -7.34 -4.79 -0.34
CA TYR A 110 -6.17 -4.04 -0.79
C TYR A 110 -5.42 -3.44 0.41
N PHE A 111 -4.14 -3.75 0.51
CA PHE A 111 -3.24 -3.23 1.53
C PHE A 111 -2.05 -2.52 0.90
N VAL A 112 -1.50 -1.55 1.64
CA VAL A 112 -0.40 -0.71 1.17
C VAL A 112 0.74 -0.76 2.18
N GLU A 113 1.93 -1.15 1.70
CA GLU A 113 3.19 -1.11 2.43
C GLU A 113 3.16 -1.82 3.79
N ILE A 114 2.45 -2.94 3.84
CA ILE A 114 2.32 -3.75 5.05
C ILE A 114 3.56 -4.62 5.21
N ILE A 115 3.89 -4.94 6.46
CA ILE A 115 5.01 -5.84 6.77
C ILE A 115 4.67 -7.20 6.18
N ALA A 116 5.58 -7.75 5.38
CA ALA A 116 5.37 -9.03 4.72
C ALA A 116 6.65 -9.86 4.63
N ALA A 117 6.47 -11.14 4.32
CA ALA A 117 7.55 -12.03 3.94
C ALA A 117 7.25 -12.62 2.56
N PHE A 118 8.25 -12.59 1.68
CA PHE A 118 8.22 -13.32 0.41
C PHE A 118 8.89 -14.66 0.59
N SER A 119 8.33 -15.70 -0.02
CA SER A 119 8.93 -17.02 -0.07
C SER A 119 8.53 -17.73 -1.35
N THR A 120 9.40 -18.57 -1.85
CA THR A 120 9.15 -19.44 -3.00
C THR A 120 9.03 -20.87 -2.49
N LEU A 121 7.88 -21.50 -2.73
CA LEU A 121 7.58 -22.86 -2.30
C LEU A 121 8.36 -23.89 -3.16
N GLU A 122 8.38 -25.15 -2.73
CA GLU A 122 9.01 -26.25 -3.50
C GLU A 122 8.47 -26.37 -4.92
N THR A 123 7.18 -26.08 -5.12
CA THR A 123 6.51 -26.07 -6.43
C THR A 123 6.83 -24.84 -7.29
N ARG A 124 7.74 -23.97 -6.83
CA ARG A 124 8.05 -22.64 -7.38
C ARG A 124 6.85 -21.69 -7.42
N GLU A 125 5.81 -21.98 -6.65
CA GLU A 125 4.76 -21.01 -6.37
C GLU A 125 5.31 -19.93 -5.43
N HIS A 126 5.03 -18.67 -5.72
CA HIS A 126 5.46 -17.56 -4.89
C HIS A 126 4.34 -17.16 -3.93
N VAL A 127 4.71 -17.00 -2.66
CA VAL A 127 3.82 -16.55 -1.60
C VAL A 127 4.33 -15.26 -0.97
N VAL A 128 3.43 -14.29 -0.82
CA VAL A 128 3.65 -13.08 -0.02
C VAL A 128 2.73 -13.14 1.19
N MET A 129 3.33 -13.23 2.37
CA MET A 129 2.64 -13.31 3.65
C MET A 129 2.68 -11.95 4.33
N GLY A 130 1.59 -11.21 4.26
CA GLY A 130 1.41 -9.94 4.95
C GLY A 130 0.90 -10.12 6.38
N TRP A 131 1.38 -9.30 7.30
CA TRP A 131 0.91 -9.26 8.69
C TRP A 131 0.37 -7.87 9.04
N ILE A 132 -0.86 -7.83 9.56
CA ILE A 132 -1.50 -6.63 10.09
C ILE A 132 -1.59 -6.74 11.62
N PRO A 133 -0.83 -5.95 12.37
CA PRO A 133 -1.01 -5.88 13.81
C PRO A 133 -2.28 -5.11 14.18
N PRO A 134 -2.91 -5.43 15.34
CA PRO A 134 -3.91 -4.54 15.90
C PRO A 134 -3.26 -3.20 16.22
N SER A 135 -3.90 -2.11 15.79
CA SER A 135 -3.36 -0.77 15.97
C SER A 135 -4.45 0.25 16.29
N ARG A 136 -4.05 1.30 17.01
CA ARG A 136 -4.89 2.44 17.38
C ARG A 136 -4.23 3.74 16.91
N PHE A 137 -5.03 4.64 16.37
CA PHE A 137 -4.61 5.97 15.96
C PHE A 137 -5.14 7.00 16.97
N LEU A 138 -4.22 7.72 17.60
CA LEU A 138 -4.51 8.71 18.67
C LEU A 138 -5.40 8.17 19.79
N LEU A 139 -5.31 6.87 20.10
CA LEU A 139 -6.15 6.15 21.09
C LEU A 139 -7.67 6.17 20.82
N LEU A 140 -8.15 6.92 19.83
CA LEU A 140 -9.57 7.12 19.53
C LEU A 140 -10.05 6.24 18.37
N ALA A 141 -9.22 6.05 17.35
CA ALA A 141 -9.57 5.28 16.17
C ALA A 141 -8.84 3.94 16.16
N SER A 142 -9.48 2.90 15.64
CA SER A 142 -8.91 1.55 15.57
C SER A 142 -8.85 1.03 14.14
N TRP A 143 -7.85 0.21 13.85
CA TRP A 143 -7.84 -0.59 12.64
C TRP A 143 -9.02 -1.59 12.68
N PRO A 144 -9.71 -1.84 11.54
CA PRO A 144 -10.82 -2.80 11.51
C PRO A 144 -10.39 -4.19 12.00
N LYS A 145 -11.06 -4.73 13.02
CA LYS A 145 -10.71 -6.04 13.61
C LYS A 145 -10.71 -7.18 12.59
N ALA A 146 -11.61 -7.13 11.61
CA ALA A 146 -11.70 -8.12 10.53
C ALA A 146 -10.48 -8.14 9.60
N GLU A 147 -9.58 -7.17 9.71
CA GLU A 147 -8.38 -7.05 8.88
C GLU A 147 -7.09 -7.37 9.65
N VAL A 148 -7.18 -7.56 10.97
CA VAL A 148 -6.02 -7.90 11.80
C VAL A 148 -5.67 -9.37 11.60
N GLY A 149 -4.38 -9.67 11.42
CA GLY A 149 -3.89 -11.04 11.24
C GLY A 149 -3.05 -11.22 9.98
N MET A 150 -2.99 -12.47 9.52
CA MET A 150 -2.23 -12.87 8.34
C MET A 150 -3.07 -12.76 7.07
N TRP A 151 -2.41 -12.32 6.00
CA TRP A 151 -2.98 -12.09 4.69
C TRP A 151 -2.03 -12.61 3.63
N TYR A 152 -2.54 -13.16 2.53
CA TYR A 152 -1.69 -13.87 1.57
C TYR A 152 -1.93 -13.40 0.14
N ILE A 153 -0.86 -13.42 -0.66
CA ILE A 153 -0.91 -13.38 -2.11
C ILE A 153 -0.18 -14.61 -2.61
N PHE A 154 -0.83 -15.40 -3.46
CA PHE A 154 -0.24 -16.54 -4.13
C PHE A 154 -0.24 -16.26 -5.63
N PHE A 155 0.90 -16.46 -6.28
CA PHE A 155 0.97 -16.39 -7.73
C PHE A 155 2.00 -17.37 -8.25
N LYS A 156 1.72 -17.92 -9.44
CA LYS A 156 2.61 -18.84 -10.14
C LYS A 156 3.55 -18.07 -11.05
N PRO A 157 4.72 -18.63 -11.38
CA PRO A 157 5.62 -18.01 -12.34
C PRO A 157 4.98 -17.71 -13.69
N GLU A 158 4.16 -18.63 -14.22
CA GLU A 158 3.51 -18.47 -15.54
C GLU A 158 2.41 -17.40 -15.54
N ALA A 159 1.97 -16.98 -14.35
CA ALA A 159 1.04 -15.87 -14.21
C ALA A 159 1.73 -14.51 -14.37
N ILE A 160 3.06 -14.43 -14.19
CA ILE A 160 3.82 -13.18 -14.25
C ILE A 160 3.87 -12.67 -15.69
N ARG A 161 3.55 -11.38 -15.85
CA ARG A 161 3.47 -10.69 -17.15
C ARG A 161 4.54 -9.63 -17.32
N GLU A 162 4.91 -8.97 -16.24
CA GLU A 162 5.90 -7.89 -16.26
C GLU A 162 6.51 -7.77 -14.87
N ILE A 163 7.82 -7.55 -14.82
CA ILE A 163 8.53 -7.16 -13.61
C ILE A 163 9.25 -5.85 -13.92
N ALA A 164 8.92 -4.79 -13.19
CA ALA A 164 9.60 -3.50 -13.32
C ALA A 164 10.36 -3.18 -12.03
N VAL A 165 11.63 -2.81 -12.19
CA VAL A 165 12.49 -2.34 -11.10
C VAL A 165 12.28 -0.85 -10.89
N GLY A 166 12.25 -0.41 -9.63
CA GLY A 166 12.14 1.01 -9.35
C GLY A 166 12.10 1.30 -7.87
N GLU A 167 11.37 2.35 -7.52
CA GLU A 167 11.20 2.82 -6.15
C GLU A 167 9.73 3.07 -5.83
N VAL A 168 9.33 2.75 -4.61
CA VAL A 168 8.03 3.07 -4.04
C VAL A 168 8.14 4.29 -3.14
N HIS A 169 7.23 5.24 -3.34
CA HIS A 169 7.05 6.40 -2.49
C HIS A 169 5.81 6.23 -1.59
N PHE A 170 6.05 5.91 -0.33
CA PHE A 170 5.03 5.83 0.72
C PHE A 170 5.63 6.17 2.08
N GLY A 171 5.22 7.28 2.68
CA GLY A 171 5.88 7.90 3.82
C GLY A 171 7.08 8.79 3.43
N LEU A 172 7.99 9.00 4.38
CA LEU A 172 9.06 10.02 4.26
C LEU A 172 10.23 9.59 3.38
N ARG A 173 10.46 8.28 3.23
CA ARG A 173 11.59 7.69 2.50
C ARG A 173 11.07 6.87 1.32
N ALA A 174 11.69 7.06 0.16
CA ALA A 174 11.52 6.15 -0.97
C ALA A 174 12.22 4.83 -0.65
N ARG A 175 11.69 3.73 -1.16
CA ARG A 175 12.22 2.39 -0.93
C ARG A 175 12.48 1.69 -2.27
N PRO A 176 13.61 0.99 -2.44
CA PRO A 176 13.82 0.15 -3.61
C PRO A 176 12.69 -0.87 -3.70
N ALA A 177 12.16 -1.08 -4.90
CA ALA A 177 10.96 -1.86 -5.09
C ALA A 177 10.91 -2.61 -6.43
N LEU A 178 10.07 -3.62 -6.47
CA LEU A 178 9.66 -4.36 -7.66
C LEU A 178 8.16 -4.17 -7.85
N ARG A 179 7.75 -3.83 -9.06
CA ARG A 179 6.35 -3.88 -9.51
C ARG A 179 6.17 -5.14 -10.34
N ILE A 180 5.32 -6.04 -9.88
CA ILE A 180 5.02 -7.31 -10.52
C ILE A 180 3.57 -7.24 -11.02
N SER A 181 3.40 -7.30 -12.34
CA SER A 181 2.09 -7.47 -12.97
C SER A 181 1.87 -8.96 -13.21
N TYR A 182 0.77 -9.52 -12.71
CA TYR A 182 0.47 -10.94 -12.87
C TYR A 182 -1.02 -11.17 -13.15
N ARG A 183 -1.37 -12.32 -13.73
CA ARG A 183 -2.77 -12.70 -13.98
C ARG A 183 -3.29 -13.55 -12.83
N ASN A 184 -4.37 -13.10 -12.20
CA ASN A 184 -5.14 -13.87 -11.22
C ASN A 184 -6.52 -14.24 -11.81
N LYS A 185 -7.29 -15.07 -11.10
CA LYS A 185 -8.66 -15.48 -11.48
C LYS A 185 -9.59 -14.29 -11.78
N GLY A 186 -9.34 -13.14 -11.16
CA GLY A 186 -10.13 -11.91 -11.35
C GLY A 186 -9.61 -10.93 -12.40
N GLY A 187 -8.53 -11.25 -13.12
CA GLY A 187 -7.92 -10.36 -14.13
C GLY A 187 -6.44 -10.09 -13.88
N GLN A 188 -5.94 -9.00 -14.48
CA GLN A 188 -4.57 -8.54 -14.27
C GLN A 188 -4.48 -7.77 -12.96
N GLU A 189 -3.51 -8.13 -12.13
CA GLU A 189 -3.24 -7.51 -10.84
C GLU A 189 -1.82 -7.01 -10.76
N THR A 190 -1.60 -6.07 -9.85
CA THR A 190 -0.29 -5.48 -9.61
C THR A 190 0.07 -5.63 -8.14
N LEU A 191 1.25 -6.20 -7.91
CA LEU A 191 1.89 -6.35 -6.62
C LEU A 191 3.13 -5.46 -6.59
N TYR A 192 3.28 -4.66 -5.55
CA TYR A 192 4.52 -3.95 -5.27
C TYR A 192 5.20 -4.59 -4.08
N LEU A 193 6.46 -4.97 -4.25
CA LEU A 193 7.34 -5.42 -3.18
C LEU A 193 8.37 -4.34 -2.95
N SER A 194 8.46 -3.79 -1.74
CA SER A 194 9.48 -2.80 -1.37
C SER A 194 10.40 -3.34 -0.28
N PHE A 195 11.66 -2.95 -0.36
CA PHE A 195 12.75 -3.51 0.41
C PHE A 195 13.42 -2.43 1.25
N ASP A 196 14.10 -2.82 2.32
CA ASP A 196 14.99 -1.91 3.05
C ASP A 196 16.34 -1.74 2.32
N ASP A 197 16.73 -2.73 1.50
CA ASP A 197 18.03 -2.80 0.82
C ASP A 197 17.87 -3.20 -0.66
N THR A 198 18.69 -2.60 -1.54
CA THR A 198 18.75 -2.93 -2.97
C THR A 198 19.27 -4.34 -3.21
N LEU A 199 20.13 -4.88 -2.34
CA LEU A 199 20.61 -6.26 -2.45
C LEU A 199 19.46 -7.27 -2.25
N GLN A 200 18.59 -7.05 -1.27
CA GLN A 200 17.41 -7.90 -1.05
C GLN A 200 16.44 -7.83 -2.23
N ARG A 201 16.21 -6.63 -2.77
CA ARG A 201 15.42 -6.44 -3.99
C ARG A 201 15.99 -7.27 -5.14
N GLN A 202 17.31 -7.21 -5.36
CA GLN A 202 17.95 -7.94 -6.45
C GLN A 202 17.85 -9.46 -6.26
N ARG A 203 18.06 -9.97 -5.04
CA ARG A 203 17.89 -11.41 -4.75
C ARG A 203 16.50 -11.93 -5.12
N VAL A 204 15.45 -11.18 -4.77
CA VAL A 204 14.07 -11.54 -5.12
C VAL A 204 13.80 -11.38 -6.62
N LEU A 205 14.33 -10.32 -7.26
CA LEU A 205 14.20 -10.12 -8.71
C LEU A 205 14.76 -11.30 -9.51
N GLU A 206 15.93 -11.78 -9.12
CA GLU A 206 16.61 -12.87 -9.82
C GLU A 206 15.91 -14.23 -9.61
N ASP A 207 15.37 -14.49 -8.42
CA ASP A 207 14.53 -15.68 -8.20
C ASP A 207 13.27 -15.65 -9.08
N LEU A 208 12.60 -14.49 -9.17
CA LEU A 208 11.43 -14.30 -10.03
C LEU A 208 11.77 -14.44 -11.53
N ARG A 209 12.92 -13.93 -11.96
CA ARG A 209 13.38 -14.04 -13.36
C ARG A 209 13.75 -15.46 -13.74
N ARG A 210 14.35 -16.22 -12.82
CA ARG A 210 14.65 -17.63 -13.04
C ARG A 210 13.40 -18.42 -13.37
N ASP A 211 12.27 -18.09 -12.75
CA ASP A 211 11.00 -18.78 -13.00
C ASP A 211 10.18 -18.17 -14.14
N ALA A 212 10.46 -16.93 -14.54
CA ALA A 212 9.88 -16.26 -15.70
C ALA A 212 10.95 -15.83 -16.72
N PRO A 213 11.72 -16.77 -17.31
CA PRO A 213 12.85 -16.45 -18.19
C PRO A 213 12.44 -15.75 -19.49
N TYR A 214 11.15 -15.78 -19.85
CA TYR A 214 10.59 -15.10 -21.02
C TYR A 214 10.41 -13.58 -20.82
N LEU A 215 10.70 -13.05 -19.62
CA LEU A 215 10.65 -11.62 -19.30
C LEU A 215 12.04 -10.97 -19.17
N ALA A 216 13.11 -11.75 -19.38
CA ALA A 216 14.50 -11.30 -19.36
C ALA A 216 14.92 -10.66 -20.68
#